data_AF-A0A804LPM0-F1
#
_entry.id   AF-A0A804LPM0-F1
#
_cell.length_a   1.000
_cell.length_b   1.000
_cell.length_c   1.000
_cell.angle_alpha   90.00
_cell.angle_beta   90.00
_cell.angle_gamma   90.00
#
_symmetry.space_group_name_H-M   'P 1'
#
loop_
_entity.id
_entity.type
_entity.pdbx_description
1 polymer ?
#
loop_
_entity_poly.entity_id
_entity_poly.type
_entity_poly.pdbx_seq_one_letter_code
_entity_poly.pdbx_strand_id
1 'polypeptide(L)' 'MSDVPISTRLLRHIIDLKRHFKRAGKSKVVPKYFQVGTVVEPASEFYSSRLKNRERKATLVDELLSDQSLKSYRVQPA' A
#
# COMPACT_ATOMS: atom_id res chain seq x y z
N MET A 1 14.71 -8.28 7.50
CA MET A 1 13.26 -8.59 7.44
C MET A 1 12.44 -7.48 8.12
N SER A 2 12.76 -6.20 7.88
CA SER A 2 12.22 -5.04 8.61
C SER A 2 11.94 -3.80 7.75
N ASP A 3 12.35 -3.79 6.47
CA ASP A 3 12.36 -2.58 5.63
C ASP A 3 11.22 -2.53 4.59
N VAL A 4 10.44 -3.61 4.51
CA VAL A 4 9.40 -3.82 3.49
C VAL A 4 8.33 -2.71 3.49
N PRO A 5 7.71 -2.31 4.62
CA PRO A 5 6.63 -1.32 4.60
C PRO A 5 7.10 0.10 4.20
N ILE A 6 8.38 0.41 4.44
CA ILE A 6 8.92 1.76 4.18
C ILE A 6 9.36 1.88 2.73
N SER A 7 10.00 0.85 2.19
CA SER A 7 10.39 0.78 0.79
C SER A 7 9.17 0.86 -0.14
N THR A 8 8.10 0.12 0.16
CA THR A 8 6.88 0.14 -0.65
C THR A 8 6.17 1.49 -0.62
N ARG A 9 6.17 2.17 0.54
CA ARG A 9 5.70 3.56 0.68
C ARG A 9 6.48 4.54 -0.19
N LEU A 10 7.80 4.40 -0.28
CA LEU A 10 8.65 5.28 -1.08
C LEU A 10 8.45 5.06 -2.59
N LEU A 11 8.16 3.82 -3.01
CA LEU A 11 7.98 3.44 -4.40
C LEU A 11 6.52 3.53 -4.90
N ARG A 12 5.60 4.13 -4.13
CA ARG A 12 4.18 4.26 -4.52
C ARG A 12 3.93 4.89 -5.87
N HIS A 13 4.83 5.75 -6.35
CA HIS A 13 4.68 6.36 -7.68
C HIS A 13 4.91 5.36 -8.84
N ILE A 14 5.47 4.18 -8.57
CA ILE A 14 5.70 3.11 -9.57
C ILE A 14 4.54 2.12 -9.55
N ILE A 15 3.87 1.99 -8.40
CA ILE A 15 2.84 0.99 -8.16
C ILE A 15 1.57 1.26 -8.97
N ASP A 16 1.23 2.53 -9.22
CA ASP A 16 0.06 2.92 -10.01
C ASP A 16 0.43 4.05 -10.98
N LEU A 17 0.22 3.82 -12.28
CA LEU A 17 0.49 4.82 -13.33
C LEU A 17 -0.61 5.88 -13.45
N LYS A 18 -1.82 5.63 -12.94
CA LYS A 18 -2.93 6.60 -12.95
C LYS A 18 -2.89 7.54 -11.75
N ARG A 19 -2.31 7.10 -10.63
CA ARG A 19 -2.21 7.90 -9.41
C ARG A 19 -0.82 8.51 -9.27
N HIS A 20 -0.71 9.79 -9.64
CA HIS A 20 0.51 10.56 -9.45
C HIS A 20 0.65 11.05 -8.01
N PHE A 21 1.51 10.39 -7.24
CA PHE A 21 1.89 10.85 -5.90
C PHE A 21 3.00 11.90 -5.97
N LYS A 22 2.99 12.87 -5.05
CA LYS A 22 4.12 13.79 -4.87
C LYS A 22 5.38 13.00 -4.58
N ARG A 23 6.42 13.19 -5.39
CA ARG A 23 7.72 12.55 -5.16
C ARG A 23 8.25 13.00 -3.80
N ALA A 24 8.57 12.04 -2.94
CA ALA A 24 9.38 12.34 -1.77
C ALA A 24 10.72 12.88 -2.28
N GLY A 25 11.10 14.10 -1.87
CA GLY A 25 12.39 14.70 -2.24
C GLY A 25 13.57 13.84 -1.76
N LYS A 26 14.80 14.26 -2.04
CA LYS A 26 16.09 13.54 -1.83
C LYS A 26 16.33 12.92 -0.43
N SER A 27 15.41 13.08 0.53
CA SER A 27 15.27 12.20 1.70
C SER A 27 14.63 10.87 1.30
N LYS A 28 15.40 10.01 0.61
CA LYS A 28 15.20 8.55 0.61
C LYS A 28 15.57 7.92 1.96
N VAL A 29 15.67 8.74 3.00
CA VAL A 29 16.07 8.35 4.35
C VAL A 29 14.80 7.94 5.07
N VAL A 30 14.73 6.66 5.40
CA VAL A 30 13.78 6.12 6.36
C VAL A 30 13.74 7.07 7.57
N PRO A 31 12.59 7.67 7.90
CA PRO A 31 12.51 8.55 9.06
C PRO A 31 12.95 7.78 10.31
N LYS A 32 13.77 8.42 11.16
CA LYS A 32 14.36 7.80 12.37
C LYS A 32 13.30 7.16 13.28
N TYR A 33 12.10 7.73 13.29
CA TYR A 33 10.96 7.20 14.00
C TYR A 33 9.81 7.02 13.02
N PHE A 34 9.25 5.81 13.01
CA PHE A 34 8.05 5.47 12.26
C PHE A 34 7.17 4.56 13.12
N GLN A 35 5.86 4.71 12.98
CA GLN A 35 4.89 3.83 13.60
C GLN A 35 4.09 3.14 12.50
N VAL A 36 3.89 1.84 12.66
CA VAL A 36 2.97 1.05 11.85
C VAL A 36 1.69 0.88 12.66
N GLY A 37 0.55 1.18 12.06
CA GLY A 37 -0.76 1.05 12.68
C GLY A 37 -1.81 0.68 11.65
N THR A 38 -2.90 0.09 12.13
CA THR A 38 -4.03 -0.34 11.32
C THR A 38 -5.17 0.66 11.49
N VAL A 39 -5.87 0.98 10.40
CA VAL A 39 -7.05 1.87 10.47
C VAL A 39 -8.21 1.11 11.11
N VAL A 40 -8.82 1.72 12.14
CA VAL A 40 -10.06 1.21 12.76
C VAL A 40 -11.22 2.00 12.16
N GLU A 41 -12.02 1.31 11.35
CA GLU A 41 -13.17 1.91 10.67
C GLU A 41 -14.34 2.15 11.65
N PRO A 42 -15.06 3.27 11.52
CA PRO A 42 -16.23 3.56 12.35
C PRO A 42 -17.40 2.66 11.98
N ALA A 43 -18.28 2.40 12.95
CA ALA A 43 -19.49 1.59 12.76
C ALA A 43 -20.55 2.24 11.84
N SER A 44 -20.32 3.46 11.33
CA SER A 44 -21.28 4.14 10.45
C SER A 44 -21.16 3.73 8.98
N GLU A 45 -20.01 3.21 8.55
CA GLU A 45 -19.73 2.94 7.14
C GLU A 45 -19.50 1.44 6.91
N PHE A 46 -20.59 0.68 6.78
CA PHE A 46 -20.52 -0.78 6.68
C PHE A 46 -20.27 -1.33 5.27
N TYR A 47 -20.69 -0.62 4.22
CA TYR A 47 -20.77 -1.20 2.86
C TYR A 47 -19.73 -0.66 1.87
N SER A 48 -19.21 0.55 2.06
CA SER A 48 -18.33 1.21 1.08
C SER A 48 -16.86 1.18 1.45
N SER A 49 -16.52 1.44 2.72
CA SER A 49 -15.14 1.63 3.16
C SER A 49 -14.58 0.45 3.96
N ARG A 50 -15.45 -0.46 4.46
CA ARG A 50 -15.06 -1.56 5.35
C ARG A 50 -14.53 -2.78 4.62
N LEU A 51 -13.30 -3.18 4.97
CA LEU A 51 -12.69 -4.43 4.48
C LEU A 51 -13.20 -5.65 5.26
N LYS A 52 -13.47 -6.76 4.56
CA LYS A 52 -13.86 -8.04 5.20
C LYS A 52 -12.66 -8.64 5.94
N ASN A 53 -12.91 -9.41 7.00
CA ASN A 53 -11.85 -10.06 7.79
C ASN A 53 -10.90 -10.95 6.94
N ARG A 54 -11.37 -11.50 5.82
CA ARG A 54 -10.56 -12.34 4.92
C ARG A 54 -9.60 -11.53 4.03
N GLU A 55 -9.94 -10.28 3.76
CA GLU A 55 -9.18 -9.36 2.90
C GLU A 55 -8.14 -8.58 3.72
N ARG A 56 -8.29 -8.50 5.05
CA ARG A 56 -7.31 -7.89 5.95
C ARG A 56 -6.03 -8.72 5.98
N LYS A 57 -4.90 -8.14 5.57
CA LYS A 57 -3.60 -8.81 5.63
C LYS A 57 -2.71 -8.20 6.71
N ALA A 58 -1.66 -8.93 7.09
CA ALA A 58 -0.72 -8.48 8.11
C ALA A 58 0.26 -7.41 7.60
N THR A 59 0.45 -7.31 6.27
CA THR A 59 1.39 -6.36 5.67
C THR A 59 0.80 -5.69 4.45
N LEU A 60 1.15 -4.42 4.23
CA LEU A 60 0.72 -3.62 3.08
C LEU A 60 1.08 -4.27 1.72
N VAL A 61 2.18 -5.02 1.67
CA VAL A 61 2.60 -5.72 0.43
C VAL A 61 1.70 -6.88 0.10
N ASP A 62 1.27 -7.63 1.11
CA ASP A 62 0.37 -8.76 0.91
C ASP A 62 -1.03 -8.28 0.47
N GLU A 63 -1.49 -7.14 0.98
CA GLU A 63 -2.70 -6.48 0.47
C GLU A 63 -2.54 -6.11 -1.00
N LEU A 64 -1.42 -5.48 -1.37
CA LEU A 64 -1.13 -5.07 -2.74
C LEU A 64 -1.06 -6.25 -3.72
N LEU A 65 -0.47 -7.38 -3.30
CA LEU A 65 -0.35 -8.58 -4.13
C LEU A 65 -1.70 -9.33 -4.27
N SER A 66 -2.55 -9.20 -3.27
CA SER A 66 -3.90 -9.77 -3.29
C SER A 66 -4.87 -8.99 -4.17
N ASP A 67 -4.61 -7.70 -4.42
CA ASP A 67 -5.43 -6.87 -5.30
C ASP A 67 -5.28 -7.30 -6.76
N GLN A 68 -6.37 -7.84 -7.30
CA GLN A 68 -6.41 -8.36 -8.66
C GLN A 68 -6.37 -7.26 -9.73
N SER A 69 -6.77 -6.02 -9.38
CA SER A 69 -6.80 -4.89 -10.31
C SER A 69 -5.40 -4.42 -10.74
N LEU A 70 -4.41 -4.62 -9.87
CA LEU A 70 -3.01 -4.26 -10.13
C LEU A 70 -2.30 -5.29 -11.02
N LYS A 71 -2.79 -6.54 -11.07
CA LYS A 71 -2.21 -7.60 -11.90
C LYS A 71 -2.33 -7.30 -13.40
N SER A 72 -3.42 -6.65 -13.81
CA SER A 72 -3.67 -6.25 -15.20
C SER A 72 -2.75 -5.12 -15.67
N TYR A 73 -2.18 -4.36 -14.74
CA TYR A 73 -1.29 -3.24 -15.03
C TYR A 73 0.18 -3.63 -15.11
N ARG A 74 0.52 -4.83 -14.62
CA ARG A 74 1.85 -5.42 -14.83
C ARG A 74 1.93 -5.80 -16.30
N VAL A 75 2.63 -4.98 -17.09
CA VAL A 75 3.01 -5.33 -18.46
C VAL A 75 3.73 -6.67 -18.36
N GLN A 76 3.10 -7.74 -18.85
CA GLN A 76 3.80 -9.00 -19.02
C GLN A 76 4.82 -8.73 -20.14
N PRO A 77 6.14 -8.84 -19.88
CA PRO A 77 7.05 -8.99 -20.99
C PRO A 77 6.65 -10.28 -21.71
N ALA A 78 6.39 -10.16 -23.01
CA ALA A 78 6.14 -11.29 -23.89
C ALA A 78 7.27 -12.32 -23.82
#